data_AF-A0A2T4NF59-F1
#
_entry.id   AF-A0A2T4NF59-F1
#
_cell.length_a   1.000
_cell.length_b   1.000
_cell.length_c   1.000
_cell.angle_alpha   90.00
_cell.angle_beta   90.00
_cell.angle_gamma   90.00
#
_symmetry.space_group_name_H-M   'P 1'
#
loop_
_entity.id
_entity.type
_entity.pdbx_description
1 polymer ?
#
loop_
_entity_poly.entity_id
_entity_poly.type
_entity_poly.pdbx_seq_one_letter_code
_entity_poly.pdbx_strand_id
1 'polypeptide(L)'
;MADSAEAPAAVRHAEETMGTVFSFDVRGGEPAAVRAALDEAVAGLHRVDEVFSTYREDSQISRLQRGELTVAECDPEVAEVLELAAEAERRSDGWFSTSYRGRLDPTGIVKGWAVERAARRLADVPGVCGVNLNGGGDVQLLGTPGGQRPWRVGVADPLRPGGLAAVVSAAGVSELSVATSGTAERGDHIVDPRTGRSAVTDLVSVTVVGPRLTFVDCWATAAFAMGSREGLAWLESLPDVEALLITAGDEVRCTGGLAARLG
;
A
#
# COMPACT_ATOMS: atom_id res chain seq x y z
N MET A 1 -26.42 31.68 7.56
CA MET A 1 -25.89 31.03 8.78
C MET A 1 -25.16 29.80 8.31
N ALA A 2 -23.84 29.86 8.21
CA ALA A 2 -23.03 28.68 7.85
C ALA A 2 -23.11 27.74 9.04
N ASP A 3 -23.72 26.57 8.83
CA ASP A 3 -23.77 25.50 9.81
C ASP A 3 -22.33 25.11 10.12
N SER A 4 -21.82 25.51 11.28
CA SER A 4 -20.52 25.09 11.78
C SER A 4 -20.68 23.65 12.23
N ALA A 5 -20.74 22.73 11.27
CA ALA A 5 -20.73 21.31 11.56
C ALA A 5 -19.50 21.04 12.42
N GLU A 6 -19.74 20.63 13.67
CA GLU A 6 -18.70 20.28 14.62
C GLU A 6 -17.80 19.22 13.99
N ALA A 7 -16.48 19.41 14.09
CA ALA A 7 -15.54 18.47 13.48
C ALA A 7 -15.78 17.08 14.04
N PRO A 8 -15.82 16.02 13.21
CA PRO A 8 -16.08 14.68 13.69
C PRO A 8 -15.04 14.27 14.74
N ALA A 9 -15.46 13.46 15.72
CA ALA A 9 -14.54 12.88 16.70
C ALA A 9 -13.36 12.23 15.97
N ALA A 10 -12.16 12.37 16.52
CA ALA A 10 -10.94 11.87 15.89
C ALA A 10 -10.19 10.96 16.85
N VAL A 11 -9.83 9.76 16.38
CA VAL A 11 -8.93 8.84 17.07
C VAL A 11 -7.70 8.68 16.19
N ARG A 12 -6.53 8.92 16.78
CA ARG A 12 -5.24 8.77 16.13
C ARG A 12 -4.36 7.82 16.93
N HIS A 13 -3.65 6.96 16.24
CA HIS A 13 -2.73 5.99 16.83
C HIS A 13 -1.53 5.79 15.90
N ALA A 14 -0.40 5.40 16.49
CA ALA A 14 0.76 4.95 15.75
C ALA A 14 1.24 3.63 16.36
N GLU A 15 1.53 2.66 15.52
CA GLU A 15 1.95 1.32 15.90
C GLU A 15 3.22 0.91 15.15
N GLU A 16 4.18 0.34 15.85
CA GLU A 16 5.39 -0.24 15.25
C GLU A 16 5.21 -1.74 15.08
N THR A 17 5.21 -2.21 13.83
CA THR A 17 5.12 -3.64 13.50
C THR A 17 5.55 -3.87 12.04
N MET A 18 5.80 -5.12 11.63
CA MET A 18 6.23 -5.48 10.27
C MET A 18 7.48 -4.69 9.77
N GLY A 19 8.34 -4.26 10.70
CA GLY A 19 9.54 -3.45 10.41
C GLY A 19 9.24 -2.03 9.92
N THR A 20 8.06 -1.46 10.21
CA THR A 20 7.68 -0.09 9.87
C THR A 20 6.72 0.52 10.90
N VAL A 21 6.28 1.75 10.65
CA VAL A 21 5.27 2.45 11.45
C VAL A 21 3.95 2.47 10.68
N PHE A 22 2.88 2.07 11.34
CA PHE A 22 1.50 2.21 10.90
C PHE A 22 0.87 3.38 11.64
N SER A 23 0.30 4.34 10.93
CA SER A 23 -0.43 5.46 11.51
C SER A 23 -1.89 5.43 11.10
N PHE A 24 -2.76 5.67 12.07
CA PHE A 24 -4.19 5.62 11.95
C PHE A 24 -4.75 7.02 12.23
N ASP A 25 -5.61 7.52 11.35
CA ASP A 25 -6.44 8.70 11.59
C ASP A 25 -7.90 8.33 11.23
N VAL A 26 -8.69 8.06 12.27
CA VAL A 26 -10.10 7.63 12.17
C VAL A 26 -11.01 8.78 12.59
N ARG A 27 -12.07 9.01 11.81
CA ARG A 27 -12.98 10.14 11.94
C ARG A 27 -14.41 9.68 12.10
N GLY A 28 -15.12 10.27 13.05
CA GLY A 28 -16.47 9.87 13.42
C GLY A 28 -16.46 8.65 14.34
N GLY A 29 -17.65 8.13 14.59
CA GLY A 29 -17.87 6.98 15.46
C GLY A 29 -17.83 7.32 16.94
N GLU A 30 -18.32 6.39 17.76
CA GLU A 30 -18.20 6.50 19.21
C GLU A 30 -16.75 6.16 19.61
N PRO A 31 -16.04 7.02 20.36
CA PRO A 31 -14.61 6.85 20.60
C PRO A 31 -14.19 5.54 21.28
N ALA A 32 -15.01 4.94 22.14
CA ALA A 32 -14.69 3.64 22.75
C ALA A 32 -14.84 2.48 21.75
N ALA A 33 -15.87 2.51 20.90
CA ALA A 33 -16.05 1.56 19.81
C ALA A 33 -14.92 1.65 18.77
N VAL A 34 -14.52 2.87 18.40
CA VAL A 34 -13.37 3.08 17.49
C VAL A 34 -12.07 2.58 18.11
N ARG A 35 -11.83 2.82 19.40
CA ARG A 35 -10.66 2.28 20.11
C ARG A 35 -10.65 0.76 20.15
N ALA A 36 -11.78 0.11 20.45
CA ALA A 36 -11.87 -1.34 20.44
C ALA A 36 -11.55 -1.93 19.05
N ALA A 37 -12.10 -1.34 17.98
CA ALA A 37 -11.79 -1.77 16.62
C ALA A 37 -10.32 -1.51 16.23
N LEU A 38 -9.73 -0.43 16.75
CA LEU A 38 -8.32 -0.10 16.56
C LEU A 38 -7.41 -1.11 17.25
N ASP A 39 -7.71 -1.51 18.49
CA ASP A 39 -6.97 -2.54 19.21
C ASP A 39 -7.01 -3.88 18.45
N GLU A 40 -8.16 -4.23 17.87
CA GLU A 40 -8.30 -5.43 17.03
C GLU A 40 -7.51 -5.31 15.71
N ALA A 41 -7.49 -4.13 15.09
CA ALA A 41 -6.73 -3.87 13.86
C ALA A 41 -5.22 -3.97 14.13
N VAL A 42 -4.74 -3.36 15.22
CA VAL A 42 -3.35 -3.45 15.69
C VAL A 42 -2.97 -4.90 16.00
N ALA A 43 -3.81 -5.62 16.73
CA ALA A 43 -3.59 -7.06 16.98
C ALA A 43 -3.56 -7.87 15.67
N GLY A 44 -4.35 -7.46 14.67
CA GLY A 44 -4.31 -8.00 13.32
C GLY A 44 -2.94 -7.80 12.65
N LEU A 45 -2.40 -6.58 12.65
CA LEU A 45 -1.10 -6.29 12.06
C LEU A 45 0.04 -7.09 12.71
N HIS A 46 0.01 -7.27 14.04
CA HIS A 46 0.99 -8.12 14.73
C HIS A 46 0.86 -9.60 14.35
N ARG A 47 -0.37 -10.12 14.22
CA ARG A 47 -0.58 -11.49 13.68
C ARG A 47 -0.06 -11.62 12.25
N VAL A 48 -0.22 -10.60 11.42
CA VAL A 48 0.34 -10.60 10.06
C VAL A 48 1.87 -10.70 10.12
N ASP A 49 2.55 -9.96 10.99
CA ASP A 49 4.01 -10.11 11.17
C ASP A 49 4.39 -11.54 11.62
N GLU A 50 3.67 -12.10 12.59
CA GLU A 50 3.89 -13.47 13.08
C GLU A 50 3.73 -14.53 11.98
N VAL A 51 2.74 -14.36 11.08
CA VAL A 51 2.43 -15.32 10.02
C VAL A 51 3.34 -15.14 8.80
N PHE A 52 3.53 -13.90 8.35
CA PHE A 52 4.08 -13.59 7.04
C PHE A 52 5.55 -13.15 7.03
N SER A 53 6.15 -12.84 8.17
CA SER A 53 7.54 -12.36 8.22
C SER A 53 8.53 -13.39 7.68
N THR A 54 9.34 -13.02 6.70
CA THR A 54 10.44 -13.84 6.17
C THR A 54 11.71 -13.75 7.00
N TYR A 55 11.72 -12.92 8.05
CA TYR A 55 12.85 -12.74 8.98
C TYR A 55 12.70 -13.59 10.25
N ARG A 56 11.47 -13.98 10.59
CA ARG A 56 11.16 -14.81 11.74
C ARG A 56 11.24 -16.28 11.36
N GLU A 57 12.08 -17.06 12.04
CA GLU A 57 12.24 -18.48 11.73
C GLU A 57 10.97 -19.30 11.99
N ASP A 58 10.17 -18.88 12.97
CA ASP A 58 8.94 -19.52 13.44
C ASP A 58 7.68 -19.14 12.65
N SER A 59 7.77 -18.16 11.74
CA SER A 59 6.63 -17.74 10.93
C SER A 59 6.16 -18.83 9.98
N GLN A 60 4.89 -18.78 9.61
CA GLN A 60 4.32 -19.77 8.70
C GLN A 60 4.93 -19.68 7.30
N ILE A 61 5.24 -18.48 6.80
CA ILE A 61 5.93 -18.31 5.52
C ILE A 61 7.35 -18.90 5.57
N SER A 62 8.12 -18.66 6.63
CA SER A 62 9.46 -19.24 6.77
C SER A 62 9.42 -20.77 6.84
N ARG A 63 8.42 -21.33 7.53
CA ARG A 63 8.19 -22.79 7.60
C ARG A 63 7.74 -23.37 6.26
N LEU A 64 6.90 -22.67 5.49
CA LEU A 64 6.54 -23.02 4.12
C LEU A 64 7.77 -23.05 3.20
N GLN A 65 8.63 -22.03 3.27
CA GLN A 65 9.88 -22.00 2.49
C GLN A 65 10.80 -23.19 2.76
N ARG A 66 10.77 -23.74 3.99
CA ARG A 66 11.55 -24.94 4.39
C ARG A 66 10.82 -26.25 4.13
N GLY A 67 9.57 -26.22 3.67
CA GLY A 67 8.74 -27.41 3.45
C GLY A 67 8.25 -28.09 4.74
N GLU A 68 8.23 -27.35 5.85
CA GLU A 68 7.78 -27.85 7.17
C GLU A 68 6.25 -27.74 7.35
N LEU A 69 5.61 -26.93 6.51
CA LEU A 69 4.16 -26.76 6.45
C LEU A 69 3.69 -26.87 5.00
N THR A 70 2.43 -27.21 4.82
CA THR A 70 1.66 -27.00 3.60
C THR A 70 0.73 -25.79 3.77
N VAL A 71 0.30 -25.17 2.67
CA VAL A 71 -0.63 -24.02 2.73
C VAL A 71 -1.92 -24.35 3.47
N ALA A 72 -2.39 -25.60 3.41
CA ALA A 72 -3.60 -26.05 4.11
C ALA A 72 -3.43 -26.17 5.63
N GLU A 73 -2.19 -26.23 6.14
CA GLU A 73 -1.87 -26.25 7.57
C GLU A 73 -1.58 -24.85 8.13
N CYS A 74 -1.51 -23.84 7.25
CA CYS A 74 -1.33 -22.45 7.60
C CYS A 74 -2.65 -21.77 7.99
N ASP A 75 -2.54 -20.54 8.49
CA ASP A 75 -3.68 -19.65 8.68
C ASP A 75 -4.38 -19.43 7.32
N PRO A 76 -5.73 -19.41 7.26
CA PRO A 76 -6.46 -19.15 6.01
C PRO A 76 -6.03 -17.88 5.27
N GLU A 77 -5.55 -16.86 5.99
CA GLU A 77 -5.04 -15.63 5.37
C GLU A 77 -3.82 -15.90 4.48
N VAL A 78 -3.04 -16.97 4.73
CA VAL A 78 -1.93 -17.36 3.84
C VAL A 78 -2.46 -17.79 2.47
N ALA A 79 -3.52 -18.61 2.42
CA ALA A 79 -4.11 -19.01 1.15
C ALA A 79 -4.70 -17.81 0.40
N GLU A 80 -5.41 -16.92 1.12
CA GLU A 80 -5.96 -15.67 0.56
C GLU A 80 -4.87 -14.80 -0.07
N VAL A 81 -3.78 -14.55 0.65
CA VAL A 81 -2.66 -13.72 0.15
C VAL A 81 -1.98 -14.37 -1.06
N LEU A 82 -1.76 -15.68 -1.06
CA LEU A 82 -1.16 -16.37 -2.21
C LEU A 82 -2.06 -16.34 -3.45
N GLU A 83 -3.38 -16.41 -3.28
CA GLU A 83 -4.34 -16.27 -4.38
C GLU A 83 -4.32 -14.86 -4.98
N LEU A 84 -4.33 -13.83 -4.13
CA LEU A 84 -4.22 -12.42 -4.54
C LEU A 84 -2.88 -12.16 -5.23
N ALA A 85 -1.80 -12.74 -4.72
CA ALA A 85 -0.48 -12.58 -5.31
C ALA A 85 -0.37 -13.26 -6.67
N ALA A 86 -0.98 -14.44 -6.83
CA ALA A 86 -1.08 -15.10 -8.13
C ALA A 86 -1.90 -14.26 -9.14
N GLU A 87 -2.92 -13.52 -8.68
CA GLU A 87 -3.62 -12.55 -9.53
C GLU A 87 -2.71 -11.39 -9.94
N ALA A 88 -1.98 -10.81 -8.99
CA ALA A 88 -1.04 -9.73 -9.25
C ALA A 88 0.06 -10.16 -10.25
N GLU A 89 0.59 -11.37 -10.11
CA GLU A 89 1.57 -11.95 -11.04
C GLU A 89 1.00 -12.11 -12.45
N ARG A 90 -0.22 -12.64 -12.60
CA ARG A 90 -0.87 -12.77 -13.93
C ARG A 90 -1.11 -11.42 -14.60
N ARG A 91 -1.58 -10.43 -13.84
CA ARG A 91 -1.95 -9.10 -14.37
C ARG A 91 -0.76 -8.21 -14.68
N SER A 92 0.38 -8.47 -14.04
CA SER A 92 1.65 -7.80 -14.31
C SER A 92 2.53 -8.57 -15.29
N ASP A 93 2.04 -9.65 -15.92
CA ASP A 93 2.83 -10.50 -16.81
C ASP A 93 4.16 -10.98 -16.17
N GLY A 94 4.07 -11.35 -14.89
CA GLY A 94 5.21 -11.81 -14.11
C GLY A 94 6.15 -10.72 -13.61
N TRP A 95 5.88 -9.43 -13.84
CA TRP A 95 6.71 -8.34 -13.31
C TRP A 95 6.56 -8.12 -11.80
N PHE A 96 5.45 -8.55 -11.22
CA PHE A 96 5.31 -8.81 -9.78
C PHE A 96 5.31 -10.33 -9.55
N SER A 97 6.04 -10.81 -8.55
CA SER A 97 6.02 -12.23 -8.16
C SER A 97 6.33 -12.38 -6.69
N THR A 98 5.75 -13.39 -6.05
CA THR A 98 6.14 -13.82 -4.70
C THR A 98 7.32 -14.77 -4.72
N SER A 99 7.97 -14.99 -5.86
CA SER A 99 9.24 -15.72 -5.92
C SER A 99 10.40 -14.72 -5.88
N TYR A 100 10.96 -14.51 -4.69
CA TYR A 100 12.15 -13.68 -4.51
C TYR A 100 13.39 -14.56 -4.35
N ARG A 101 14.35 -14.43 -5.29
CA ARG A 101 15.60 -15.22 -5.32
C ARG A 101 15.37 -16.74 -5.18
N GLY A 102 14.30 -17.24 -5.80
CA GLY A 102 13.92 -18.65 -5.82
C GLY A 102 13.26 -19.16 -4.53
N ARG A 103 12.81 -18.26 -3.65
CA ARG A 103 12.06 -18.58 -2.42
C ARG A 103 10.73 -17.85 -2.41
N LEU A 104 9.74 -18.45 -1.75
CA LEU A 104 8.44 -17.82 -1.53
C LEU A 104 8.59 -16.62 -0.59
N ASP A 105 8.37 -15.42 -1.09
CA ASP A 105 8.38 -14.16 -0.36
C ASP A 105 7.16 -13.33 -0.76
N PRO A 106 6.05 -13.39 -0.01
CA PRO A 106 4.86 -12.61 -0.28
C PRO A 106 4.92 -11.18 0.30
N THR A 107 6.05 -10.75 0.88
CA THR A 107 6.11 -9.47 1.60
C THR A 107 5.77 -8.26 0.72
N GLY A 108 5.98 -8.36 -0.61
CA GLY A 108 5.61 -7.33 -1.59
C GLY A 108 4.10 -7.12 -1.82
N ILE A 109 3.22 -7.96 -1.27
CA ILE A 109 1.76 -7.76 -1.28
C ILE A 109 1.17 -7.65 0.13
N VAL A 110 1.80 -8.30 1.11
CA VAL A 110 1.28 -8.43 2.48
C VAL A 110 1.06 -7.08 3.15
N LYS A 111 1.95 -6.10 2.95
CA LYS A 111 1.82 -4.77 3.57
C LYS A 111 0.58 -4.04 3.07
N GLY A 112 0.43 -3.88 1.75
CA GLY A 112 -0.76 -3.26 1.15
C GLY A 112 -2.07 -3.97 1.54
N TRP A 113 -2.06 -5.31 1.55
CA TRP A 113 -3.22 -6.11 1.98
C TRP A 113 -3.58 -5.89 3.46
N ALA A 114 -2.60 -5.88 4.35
CA ALA A 114 -2.81 -5.70 5.79
C ALA A 114 -3.37 -4.29 6.11
N VAL A 115 -2.84 -3.25 5.45
CA VAL A 115 -3.34 -1.88 5.56
C VAL A 115 -4.77 -1.77 5.05
N GLU A 116 -5.07 -2.32 3.87
CA GLU A 116 -6.42 -2.29 3.28
C GLU A 116 -7.45 -2.96 4.21
N ARG A 117 -7.13 -4.15 4.73
CA ARG A 117 -7.99 -4.92 5.63
C ARG A 117 -8.24 -4.20 6.95
N ALA A 118 -7.20 -3.64 7.57
CA ALA A 118 -7.31 -2.88 8.81
C ALA A 118 -8.14 -1.60 8.63
N ALA A 119 -7.94 -0.87 7.52
CA ALA A 119 -8.69 0.33 7.20
C ALA A 119 -10.19 0.03 7.00
N ARG A 120 -10.53 -1.04 6.28
CA ARG A 120 -11.92 -1.48 6.07
C ARG A 120 -12.60 -1.85 7.40
N ARG A 121 -11.92 -2.59 8.29
CA ARG A 121 -12.44 -2.90 9.63
C ARG A 121 -12.81 -1.64 10.42
N LEU A 122 -11.95 -0.62 10.38
CA LEU A 122 -12.20 0.65 11.07
C LEU A 122 -13.36 1.43 10.44
N ALA A 123 -13.50 1.37 9.12
CA ALA A 123 -14.60 2.02 8.40
C ALA A 123 -15.96 1.36 8.68
N ASP A 124 -15.98 0.06 9.01
CA ASP A 124 -17.20 -0.67 9.36
C ASP A 124 -17.75 -0.29 10.76
N VAL A 125 -16.99 0.44 11.57
CA VAL A 125 -17.45 0.90 12.89
C VAL A 125 -18.58 1.92 12.72
N PRO A 126 -19.76 1.72 13.34
CA PRO A 126 -20.89 2.63 13.20
C PRO A 126 -20.54 4.09 13.52
N GLY A 127 -20.88 4.97 12.58
CA GLY A 127 -20.65 6.42 12.70
C GLY A 127 -19.27 6.89 12.23
N VAL A 128 -18.35 5.98 11.90
CA VAL A 128 -17.09 6.35 11.24
C VAL A 128 -17.40 6.90 9.85
N CYS A 129 -16.89 8.09 9.56
CA CYS A 129 -17.06 8.79 8.29
C CYS A 129 -15.77 8.90 7.48
N GLY A 130 -14.62 8.58 8.08
CA GLY A 130 -13.36 8.54 7.35
C GLY A 130 -12.26 7.80 8.07
N VAL A 131 -11.40 7.14 7.30
CA VAL A 131 -10.21 6.44 7.76
C VAL A 131 -9.06 6.80 6.84
N ASN A 132 -7.93 7.16 7.42
CA ASN A 132 -6.64 7.23 6.75
C ASN A 132 -5.69 6.31 7.50
N LEU A 133 -5.27 5.23 6.84
CA LEU A 133 -4.30 4.28 7.36
C LEU A 133 -3.06 4.32 6.47
N ASN A 134 -1.92 4.71 7.04
CA ASN A 134 -0.63 4.70 6.37
C ASN A 134 0.27 3.64 7.01
N GLY A 135 0.75 2.68 6.23
CA GLY A 135 1.76 1.70 6.62
C GLY A 135 3.04 1.88 5.80
N GLY A 136 4.08 2.46 6.42
CA GLY A 136 5.38 2.61 5.76
C GLY A 136 5.37 3.42 4.46
N GLY A 137 4.51 4.44 4.37
CA GLY A 137 4.36 5.31 3.18
C GLY A 137 3.21 4.93 2.26
N ASP A 138 2.66 3.72 2.41
CA ASP A 138 1.54 3.23 1.61
C ASP A 138 0.22 3.46 2.34
N VAL A 139 -0.72 4.11 1.66
CA VAL A 139 -1.88 4.73 2.29
C VAL A 139 -3.17 4.18 1.73
N GLN A 140 -4.08 3.77 2.62
CA GLN A 140 -5.49 3.52 2.30
C GLN A 140 -6.36 4.62 2.90
N LEU A 141 -7.13 5.29 2.04
CA LEU A 141 -8.09 6.32 2.40
C LEU A 141 -9.51 5.80 2.17
N LEU A 142 -10.37 6.00 3.15
CA LEU A 142 -11.80 5.73 3.10
C LEU A 142 -12.57 6.95 3.61
N GLY A 143 -13.70 7.25 2.98
CA GLY A 143 -14.57 8.36 3.36
C GLY A 143 -13.86 9.73 3.31
N THR A 144 -14.18 10.60 4.27
CA THR A 144 -13.58 11.95 4.35
C THR A 144 -13.16 12.32 5.77
N PRO A 145 -12.20 13.24 5.95
CA PRO A 145 -11.79 13.71 7.27
C PRO A 145 -12.88 14.50 8.03
N GLY A 146 -14.04 14.75 7.40
CA GLY A 146 -15.15 15.55 7.91
C GLY A 146 -15.64 16.59 6.90
N GLY A 147 -16.96 16.69 6.75
CA GLY A 147 -17.60 17.58 5.77
C GLY A 147 -17.26 17.21 4.33
N GLN A 148 -17.10 18.23 3.46
CA GLN A 148 -16.78 18.08 2.04
C GLN A 148 -15.26 18.15 1.75
N ARG A 149 -14.40 18.07 2.78
CA ARG A 149 -12.94 18.12 2.59
C ARG A 149 -12.42 16.74 2.20
N PRO A 150 -11.66 16.59 1.11
CA PRO A 150 -11.07 15.30 0.76
C PRO A 150 -9.85 15.00 1.62
N TRP A 151 -9.51 13.72 1.73
CA TRP A 151 -8.18 13.30 2.15
C TRP A 151 -7.12 13.77 1.14
N ARG A 152 -5.93 14.12 1.63
CA ARG A 152 -4.78 14.53 0.80
C ARG A 152 -3.53 13.78 1.28
N VAL A 153 -2.75 13.25 0.34
CA VAL A 153 -1.52 12.51 0.57
C VAL A 153 -0.39 13.22 -0.15
N GLY A 154 0.63 13.63 0.60
CA GLY A 154 1.86 14.16 0.00
C GLY A 154 2.70 13.01 -0.55
N VAL A 155 3.14 13.12 -1.80
CA VAL A 155 4.13 12.22 -2.40
C VAL A 155 5.49 12.86 -2.19
N ALA A 156 6.35 12.20 -1.41
CA ALA A 156 7.69 12.69 -1.12
C ALA A 156 8.53 12.80 -2.39
N ASP A 157 9.37 13.83 -2.47
CA ASP A 157 10.33 13.95 -3.55
C ASP A 157 11.60 13.14 -3.24
N PRO A 158 11.90 12.08 -4.01
CA PRO A 158 13.05 11.21 -3.73
C PRO A 158 14.40 11.90 -3.96
N LEU A 159 14.43 12.99 -4.73
CA LEU A 159 15.65 13.74 -5.06
C LEU A 159 15.84 14.98 -4.16
N ARG A 160 14.78 15.39 -3.46
CA ARG A 160 14.74 16.59 -2.61
C ARG A 160 14.16 16.26 -1.22
N PRO A 161 14.99 15.80 -0.26
CA PRO A 161 14.53 15.44 1.08
C PRO A 161 13.73 16.56 1.76
N GLY A 162 12.55 16.21 2.28
CA GLY A 162 11.60 17.16 2.88
C GLY A 162 10.71 17.91 1.87
N GLY A 163 10.94 17.74 0.57
CA GLY A 163 10.08 18.24 -0.50
C GLY A 163 8.96 17.26 -0.88
N LEU A 164 7.94 17.78 -1.56
CA LEU A 164 6.88 16.98 -2.16
C LEU A 164 6.98 17.06 -3.69
N ALA A 165 6.91 15.91 -4.35
CA ALA A 165 6.76 15.83 -5.80
C ALA A 165 5.32 16.09 -6.24
N ALA A 166 4.34 15.67 -5.43
CA ALA A 166 2.92 15.87 -5.69
C ALA A 166 2.08 15.86 -4.40
N VAL A 167 0.83 16.30 -4.51
CA VAL A 167 -0.21 16.07 -3.50
C VAL A 167 -1.40 15.40 -4.18
N VAL A 168 -1.69 14.17 -3.78
CA VAL A 168 -2.79 13.36 -4.28
C VAL A 168 -4.02 13.61 -3.41
N SER A 169 -5.17 13.87 -4.04
CA SER A 169 -6.44 14.20 -3.41
C SER A 169 -7.49 13.14 -3.70
N ALA A 170 -8.20 12.70 -2.65
CA ALA A 170 -9.35 11.81 -2.77
C ALA A 170 -10.66 12.56 -3.11
N ALA A 171 -10.57 13.75 -3.70
CA ALA A 171 -11.75 14.50 -4.13
C ALA A 171 -12.57 13.69 -5.15
N GLY A 172 -13.89 13.66 -4.95
CA GLY A 172 -14.83 12.98 -5.83
C GLY A 172 -14.85 11.45 -5.72
N VAL A 173 -14.12 10.85 -4.78
CA VAL A 173 -14.13 9.41 -4.51
C VAL A 173 -14.25 9.12 -3.01
N SER A 174 -14.86 7.98 -2.67
CA SER A 174 -15.01 7.52 -1.28
C SER A 174 -13.88 6.60 -0.83
N GLU A 175 -13.07 6.10 -1.77
CA GLU A 175 -11.96 5.19 -1.52
C GLU A 175 -10.81 5.57 -2.46
N LEU A 176 -9.60 5.67 -1.91
CA LEU A 176 -8.38 5.92 -2.67
C LEU A 176 -7.18 5.34 -1.94
N SER A 177 -6.29 4.72 -2.67
CA SER A 177 -5.05 4.13 -2.19
C SER A 177 -3.87 4.77 -2.91
N VAL A 178 -2.76 4.95 -2.22
CA VAL A 178 -1.51 5.49 -2.77
C VAL A 178 -0.36 4.62 -2.27
N ALA A 179 0.41 4.02 -3.17
CA ALA A 179 1.61 3.27 -2.81
C ALA A 179 2.82 3.79 -3.57
N THR A 180 3.99 3.74 -2.95
CA THR A 180 5.23 4.21 -3.58
C THR A 180 6.34 3.18 -3.47
N SER A 181 6.91 2.81 -4.62
CA SER A 181 8.11 1.99 -4.73
C SER A 181 9.28 2.85 -5.20
N GLY A 182 10.43 2.76 -4.55
CA GLY A 182 11.59 3.57 -4.91
C GLY A 182 12.86 3.16 -4.17
N THR A 183 13.99 3.72 -4.58
CA THR A 183 15.31 3.41 -4.00
C THR A 183 15.60 4.20 -2.73
N ALA A 184 14.89 5.30 -2.48
CA ALA A 184 15.16 6.20 -1.34
C ALA A 184 14.97 5.53 0.03
N GLU A 185 13.99 4.64 0.17
CA GLU A 185 13.62 4.04 1.46
C GLU A 185 14.46 2.81 1.83
N ARG A 186 14.87 1.99 0.84
CA ARG A 186 15.55 0.69 1.08
C ARG A 186 16.67 0.34 0.09
N GLY A 187 17.12 1.27 -0.76
CA GLY A 187 18.15 1.02 -1.77
C GLY A 187 17.70 0.08 -2.90
N ASP A 188 18.63 -0.62 -3.57
CA ASP A 188 18.39 -1.52 -4.71
C ASP A 188 17.79 -2.89 -4.29
N HIS A 189 16.64 -2.87 -3.65
CA HIS A 189 15.97 -4.06 -3.11
C HIS A 189 14.93 -4.68 -4.06
N ILE A 190 14.57 -3.99 -5.15
CA ILE A 190 13.62 -4.48 -6.15
C ILE A 190 14.36 -5.35 -7.17
N VAL A 191 13.85 -6.57 -7.39
CA VAL A 191 14.40 -7.59 -8.28
C VAL A 191 13.48 -7.80 -9.46
N ASP A 192 14.02 -7.92 -10.68
CA ASP A 192 13.25 -8.44 -11.82
C ASP A 192 13.08 -9.95 -11.63
N PRO A 193 11.86 -10.42 -11.31
CA PRO A 193 11.62 -11.84 -11.00
C PRO A 193 11.90 -12.77 -12.18
N ARG A 194 11.87 -12.26 -13.42
CA ARG A 194 12.13 -13.05 -14.63
C ARG A 194 13.61 -13.33 -14.82
N THR A 195 14.49 -12.49 -14.25
CA THR A 195 15.94 -12.65 -14.30
C THR A 195 16.55 -13.07 -12.97
N GLY A 196 15.84 -12.85 -11.85
CA GLY A 196 16.35 -13.05 -10.48
C GLY A 196 17.42 -12.05 -10.06
N ARG A 197 17.66 -10.98 -10.83
CA ARG A 197 18.67 -9.94 -10.58
C ARG A 197 17.99 -8.62 -10.18
N SER A 198 18.73 -7.73 -9.53
CA SER A 198 18.25 -6.37 -9.26
C SER A 198 17.70 -5.74 -10.55
N ALA A 199 16.52 -5.11 -10.44
CA ALA A 199 15.89 -4.47 -11.58
C ALA A 199 16.82 -3.39 -12.14
N VAL A 200 17.03 -3.41 -13.47
CA VAL A 200 17.77 -2.36 -14.16
C VAL A 200 16.76 -1.34 -14.63
N THR A 201 16.67 -0.21 -13.93
CA THR A 201 15.65 0.81 -14.15
C THR A 201 16.27 2.20 -14.14
N ASP A 202 15.65 3.13 -14.88
CA ASP A 202 15.97 4.55 -14.86
C ASP A 202 15.19 5.32 -13.78
N LEU A 203 14.35 4.62 -13.01
CA LEU A 203 13.48 5.20 -11.98
C LEU A 203 14.17 5.30 -10.62
N VAL A 204 13.85 6.37 -9.88
CA VAL A 204 14.12 6.50 -8.45
C VAL A 204 12.86 6.35 -7.61
N SER A 205 11.69 6.60 -8.20
CA SER A 205 10.39 6.43 -7.55
C SER A 205 9.28 6.17 -8.57
N VAL A 206 8.32 5.34 -8.19
CA VAL A 206 7.01 5.15 -8.81
C VAL A 206 5.96 5.24 -7.72
N THR A 207 5.07 6.21 -7.82
CA THR A 207 3.86 6.30 -7.00
C THR A 207 2.68 5.89 -7.85
N VAL A 208 1.88 4.93 -7.37
CA VAL A 208 0.65 4.47 -8.01
C VAL A 208 -0.53 4.85 -7.13
N VAL A 209 -1.63 5.23 -7.77
CA VAL A 209 -2.89 5.66 -7.16
C VAL A 209 -4.00 4.79 -7.74
N GLY A 210 -4.89 4.27 -6.90
CA GLY A 210 -6.01 3.43 -7.33
C GLY A 210 -6.95 3.06 -6.18
N PRO A 211 -7.93 2.16 -6.37
CA PRO A 211 -8.94 1.89 -5.35
C PRO A 211 -8.53 0.84 -4.29
N ARG A 212 -7.53 -0.01 -4.58
CA ARG A 212 -7.16 -1.13 -3.72
C ARG A 212 -5.67 -1.14 -3.44
N LEU A 213 -5.29 -0.83 -2.20
CA LEU A 213 -3.89 -0.73 -1.82
C LEU A 213 -3.13 -2.05 -2.03
N THR A 214 -3.81 -3.18 -1.80
CA THR A 214 -3.28 -4.53 -2.07
C THR A 214 -2.64 -4.62 -3.45
N PHE A 215 -3.30 -4.09 -4.48
CA PHE A 215 -2.80 -4.15 -5.86
C PHE A 215 -1.94 -2.95 -6.23
N VAL A 216 -2.26 -1.76 -5.72
CA VAL A 216 -1.52 -0.53 -6.01
C VAL A 216 -0.06 -0.64 -5.52
N ASP A 217 0.20 -1.30 -4.38
CA ASP A 217 1.55 -1.63 -3.88
C ASP A 217 2.29 -2.57 -4.87
N CYS A 218 1.62 -3.64 -5.32
CA CYS A 218 2.17 -4.54 -6.33
C CYS A 218 2.46 -3.83 -7.66
N TRP A 219 1.59 -2.92 -8.11
CA TRP A 219 1.77 -2.17 -9.36
C TRP A 219 2.93 -1.19 -9.28
N ALA A 220 3.12 -0.53 -8.14
CA ALA A 220 4.28 0.31 -7.92
C ALA A 220 5.58 -0.51 -8.05
N THR A 221 5.61 -1.69 -7.44
CA THR A 221 6.77 -2.60 -7.50
C THR A 221 7.03 -3.10 -8.93
N ALA A 222 5.99 -3.58 -9.62
CA ALA A 222 6.10 -4.10 -10.98
C ALA A 222 6.53 -3.01 -11.99
N ALA A 223 5.90 -1.83 -11.95
CA ALA A 223 6.24 -0.73 -12.83
C ALA A 223 7.64 -0.19 -12.58
N PHE A 224 8.10 -0.19 -11.32
CA PHE A 224 9.48 0.15 -10.99
C PHE A 224 10.46 -0.80 -11.69
N ALA A 225 10.15 -2.11 -11.67
CA ALA A 225 10.96 -3.12 -12.36
C ALA A 225 10.92 -2.99 -13.90
N MET A 226 9.77 -2.61 -14.48
CA MET A 226 9.61 -2.35 -15.92
C MET A 226 10.43 -1.16 -16.43
N GLY A 227 10.74 -0.18 -15.58
CA GLY A 227 11.36 1.07 -15.99
C GLY A 227 10.36 2.10 -16.53
N SER A 228 10.81 3.35 -16.68
CA SER A 228 9.92 4.50 -16.86
C SER A 228 9.01 4.42 -18.09
N ARG A 229 9.48 3.84 -19.19
CA ARG A 229 8.74 3.78 -20.46
C ARG A 229 7.71 2.67 -20.48
N GLU A 230 8.13 1.44 -20.16
CA GLU A 230 7.24 0.27 -20.17
C GLU A 230 6.28 0.32 -18.97
N GLY A 231 6.77 0.69 -17.80
CA GLY A 231 5.97 0.86 -16.59
C GLY A 231 4.86 1.90 -16.76
N LEU A 232 5.15 3.07 -17.34
CA LEU A 232 4.11 4.07 -17.61
C LEU A 232 3.05 3.56 -18.60
N ALA A 233 3.48 2.95 -19.71
CA ALA A 233 2.56 2.43 -20.73
C ALA A 233 1.65 1.32 -20.17
N TRP A 234 2.19 0.46 -19.31
CA TRP A 234 1.43 -0.58 -18.64
C TRP A 234 0.45 0.00 -17.61
N LEU A 235 0.89 0.94 -16.76
CA LEU A 235 0.02 1.59 -15.78
C LEU A 235 -1.14 2.34 -16.44
N GLU A 236 -0.91 3.03 -17.56
CA GLU A 236 -1.94 3.69 -18.36
C GLU A 236 -3.00 2.70 -18.92
N SER A 237 -2.63 1.43 -19.08
CA SER A 237 -3.55 0.40 -19.57
C SER A 237 -4.45 -0.20 -18.49
N LEU A 238 -4.12 0.04 -17.21
CA LEU A 238 -4.88 -0.49 -16.08
C LEU A 238 -6.10 0.40 -15.78
N PRO A 239 -7.30 -0.19 -15.58
CA PRO A 239 -8.47 0.59 -15.23
C PRO A 239 -8.33 1.19 -13.82
N ASP A 240 -8.79 2.43 -13.67
CA ASP A 240 -8.84 3.16 -12.40
C ASP A 240 -7.49 3.31 -11.68
N VAL A 241 -6.39 3.24 -12.44
CA VAL A 241 -5.02 3.41 -11.96
C VAL A 241 -4.41 4.66 -12.55
N GLU A 242 -3.81 5.47 -11.69
CA GLU A 242 -2.99 6.62 -12.09
C GLU A 242 -1.60 6.50 -11.47
N ALA A 243 -0.60 7.15 -12.06
CA ALA A 243 0.75 7.07 -11.54
C ALA A 243 1.62 8.29 -11.82
N LEU A 244 2.60 8.49 -10.93
CA LEU A 244 3.69 9.46 -11.03
C LEU A 244 5.02 8.69 -10.96
N LEU A 245 5.87 8.87 -11.96
CA LEU A 245 7.17 8.23 -12.09
C LEU A 245 8.25 9.31 -12.11
N ILE A 246 9.31 9.12 -11.32
CA ILE A 246 10.45 10.04 -11.24
C ILE A 246 11.70 9.26 -11.59
N THR A 247 12.42 9.73 -12.61
CA THR A 247 13.67 9.12 -13.06
C THR A 247 14.89 9.66 -12.29
N ALA A 248 16.00 8.93 -12.33
CA ALA A 248 17.28 9.39 -11.79
C ALA A 248 17.82 10.67 -12.49
N GLY A 249 17.29 10.97 -13.69
CA GLY A 249 17.57 12.20 -14.43
C GLY A 249 16.67 13.39 -14.06
N ASP A 250 15.89 13.29 -12.98
CA ASP A 250 14.88 14.30 -12.55
C ASP A 250 13.77 14.53 -13.58
N GLU A 251 13.57 13.60 -14.51
CA GLU A 251 12.41 13.60 -15.40
C GLU A 251 11.19 13.04 -14.66
N VAL A 252 10.10 13.79 -14.68
CA VAL A 252 8.80 13.38 -14.14
C VAL A 252 7.88 12.93 -15.27
N ARG A 253 7.31 11.74 -15.14
CA ARG A 253 6.30 11.19 -16.04
C ARG A 253 5.04 10.84 -15.26
N CYS A 254 3.88 10.94 -15.88
CA CYS A 254 2.63 10.55 -15.24
C CYS A 254 1.62 10.01 -16.25
N THR A 255 0.66 9.25 -15.74
CA THR A 255 -0.50 8.82 -16.51
C THR A 255 -1.40 10.00 -16.85
N GLY A 256 -2.19 9.87 -17.92
CA GLY A 256 -3.03 10.96 -18.42
C GLY A 256 -4.07 11.47 -17.42
N GLY A 257 -4.61 10.58 -16.57
CA GLY A 257 -5.66 10.92 -15.61
C GLY A 257 -5.14 11.42 -14.26
N LEU A 258 -3.84 11.34 -13.97
CA LEU A 258 -3.28 11.75 -12.67
C LEU A 258 -3.63 13.20 -12.33
N ALA A 259 -3.72 14.09 -13.33
CA ALA A 259 -4.08 15.49 -13.14
C ALA A 259 -5.42 15.68 -12.41
N ALA A 260 -6.39 14.77 -12.59
CA ALA A 260 -7.67 14.81 -11.90
C ALA A 260 -7.56 14.45 -10.39
N ARG A 261 -6.42 13.89 -9.98
CA ARG A 261 -6.10 13.51 -8.60
C ARG A 261 -5.14 14.48 -7.92
N LEU A 262 -4.60 15.47 -8.61
CA LEU A 262 -3.73 16.46 -8.00
C LEU A 262 -4.57 17.57 -7.35
N GLY A 263 -4.29 17.91 -6.09
CA GLY A 263 -5.05 18.97 -5.42
C GLY A 263 -4.77 19.15 -3.96
#